data_AF-A0A060UTB0-F1
#
_entry.id   AF-A0A060UTB0-F1
#
_cell.length_a   1.000
_cell.length_b   1.000
_cell.length_c   1.000
_cell.angle_alpha   90.00
_cell.angle_beta   90.00
_cell.angle_gamma   90.00
#
_symmetry.space_group_name_H-M   'P 1'
#
loop_
_entity.id
_entity.type
_entity.pdbx_description
1 polymer ?
#
loop_
_entity_poly.entity_id
_entity_poly.type
_entity_poly.pdbx_seq_one_letter_code
_entity_poly.pdbx_strand_id
1 'polypeptide(L)'
;MIKDTDCRRPPVWQTRPGLVPAWIYNQALILQHAAPGPVFIPLRYVSVMAILMEREWVFCDYIGGRIAVSVWHHFATQSRDDLHEGVTCQMDLFSPEGEEILRRLPMEFHQALNNAVKKSAEKRRHPAQVIALDTHLRRGRNPEAEH
;
A
#
# COMPACT_ATOMS: atom_id res chain seq x y z
N MET A 1 -2.04 6.65 11.16
CA MET A 1 -0.71 6.22 11.63
C MET A 1 -0.87 4.85 12.27
N ILE A 2 0.01 3.90 11.94
CA ILE A 2 0.01 2.57 12.57
C ILE A 2 0.44 2.78 14.01
N LYS A 3 -0.33 2.23 14.96
CA LYS A 3 -0.06 2.42 16.39
C LYS A 3 1.06 1.48 16.82
N ASP A 4 1.77 1.83 17.89
CA ASP A 4 2.76 0.94 18.51
C ASP A 4 2.13 -0.41 18.95
N THR A 5 0.83 -0.41 19.27
CA THR A 5 0.07 -1.62 19.58
C THR A 5 -0.10 -2.57 18.39
N ASP A 6 -0.04 -2.03 17.18
CA ASP A 6 -0.20 -2.80 15.93
C ASP A 6 1.15 -3.36 15.47
N CYS A 7 2.22 -2.58 15.66
CA CYS A 7 3.59 -2.97 15.38
C CYS A 7 4.59 -2.09 16.14
N ARG A 8 5.46 -2.71 16.93
CA ARG A 8 6.57 -2.03 17.60
C ARG A 8 7.65 -1.69 16.56
N ARG A 9 8.14 -0.46 16.57
CA ARG A 9 9.23 -0.02 15.67
C ARG A 9 10.54 0.14 16.45
N PRO A 10 11.58 -0.67 16.16
CA PRO A 10 12.92 -0.42 16.66
C PRO A 10 13.49 0.90 16.09
N PRO A 11 14.66 1.36 16.57
CA PRO A 11 15.44 2.36 15.85
C PRO A 11 15.74 1.89 14.43
N VAL A 12 15.63 2.81 13.46
CA VAL A 12 15.99 2.51 12.07
C VAL A 12 17.47 2.20 11.99
N TRP A 13 17.80 1.03 11.45
CA TRP A 13 19.17 0.61 11.18
C TRP A 13 19.65 1.22 9.86
N GLN A 14 18.80 1.22 8.83
CA GLN A 14 19.13 1.78 7.53
C GLN A 14 17.88 2.25 6.78
N THR A 15 17.96 3.40 6.12
CA THR A 15 16.97 3.86 5.14
C THR A 15 17.54 3.71 3.72
N ARG A 16 16.75 3.16 2.79
CA ARG A 16 17.16 2.98 1.39
C ARG A 16 16.10 3.48 0.43
N PRO A 17 16.48 3.97 -0.76
CA PRO A 17 15.53 4.15 -1.85
C PRO A 17 15.02 2.78 -2.32
N GLY A 18 13.74 2.72 -2.67
CA GLY A 18 13.08 1.51 -3.15
C GLY A 18 12.14 1.79 -4.31
N LEU A 19 11.78 0.73 -5.04
CA LEU A 19 10.79 0.79 -6.11
C LEU A 19 9.76 -0.32 -5.87
N VAL A 20 8.51 0.06 -5.67
CA VAL A 20 7.40 -0.88 -5.58
C VAL A 20 6.88 -1.13 -7.00
N PRO A 21 6.90 -2.37 -7.51
CA PRO A 21 6.31 -2.67 -8.81
C PRO A 21 4.84 -2.28 -8.88
N ALA A 22 4.41 -1.77 -10.03
CA ALA A 22 3.06 -1.24 -10.22
C ALA A 22 1.96 -2.23 -9.84
N TRP A 23 2.15 -3.51 -10.18
CA TRP A 23 1.22 -4.58 -9.88
C TRP A 23 1.09 -4.87 -8.37
N ILE A 24 2.13 -4.63 -7.55
CA ILE A 24 2.00 -4.64 -6.07
C ILE A 24 1.21 -3.42 -5.63
N TYR A 25 1.64 -2.26 -6.10
CA TYR A 25 1.13 -0.98 -5.63
C TYR A 25 -0.36 -0.81 -5.88
N ASN A 26 -0.79 -1.08 -7.11
CA ASN A 26 -2.19 -0.94 -7.50
C ASN A 26 -3.08 -1.95 -6.76
N GLN A 27 -2.60 -3.18 -6.50
CA GLN A 27 -3.36 -4.17 -5.71
C GLN A 27 -3.53 -3.75 -4.25
N ALA A 28 -2.46 -3.21 -3.64
CA ALA A 28 -2.52 -2.66 -2.29
C ALA A 28 -3.55 -1.52 -2.20
N LEU A 29 -3.56 -0.60 -3.17
CA LEU A 29 -4.54 0.48 -3.22
C LEU A 29 -5.99 -0.02 -3.31
N ILE A 30 -6.27 -1.02 -4.15
CA ILE A 30 -7.63 -1.61 -4.25
C ILE A 30 -8.12 -2.10 -2.88
N LEU A 31 -7.24 -2.76 -2.12
CA LEU A 31 -7.58 -3.26 -0.79
C LEU A 31 -7.77 -2.14 0.22
N GLN A 32 -6.90 -1.13 0.20
CA GLN A 32 -6.99 0.03 1.09
C GLN A 32 -8.28 0.83 0.86
N HIS A 33 -8.66 1.07 -0.39
CA HIS A 33 -9.93 1.75 -0.72
C HIS A 33 -11.17 0.95 -0.34
N ALA A 34 -11.07 -0.38 -0.30
CA ALA A 34 -12.17 -1.25 0.09
C ALA A 34 -12.35 -1.37 1.62
N ALA A 35 -11.43 -0.83 2.42
CA ALA A 35 -11.44 -0.95 3.87
C ALA A 35 -11.57 0.43 4.56
N PRO A 36 -12.35 0.55 5.65
CA PRO A 36 -12.47 1.80 6.42
C PRO A 36 -11.24 2.08 7.31
N GLY A 37 -10.20 1.24 7.26
CA GLY A 37 -9.05 1.31 8.15
C GLY A 37 -7.87 0.46 7.64
N PRO A 38 -6.85 0.22 8.48
CA PRO A 38 -5.65 -0.51 8.09
C PRO A 38 -5.98 -1.91 7.56
N VAL A 39 -5.30 -2.32 6.49
CA VAL A 39 -5.46 -3.66 5.91
C VAL A 39 -4.34 -4.57 6.41
N PHE A 40 -4.71 -5.68 7.04
CA PHE A 40 -3.77 -6.67 7.55
C PHE A 40 -3.67 -7.87 6.59
N ILE A 41 -2.47 -8.15 6.09
CA ILE A 41 -2.21 -9.19 5.10
C ILE A 41 -1.12 -10.12 5.64
N PRO A 42 -1.44 -11.38 5.97
CA PRO A 42 -0.44 -12.34 6.42
C PRO A 42 0.38 -12.91 5.25
N LEU A 43 1.69 -12.82 5.33
CA LEU A 43 2.69 -13.41 4.42
C LEU A 43 3.25 -14.69 5.06
N ARG A 44 2.55 -15.80 4.85
CA ARG A 44 2.72 -17.04 5.62
C ARG A 44 4.08 -17.73 5.43
N TYR A 45 4.68 -17.62 4.25
CA TYR A 45 5.94 -18.32 3.94
C TYR A 45 7.20 -17.63 4.50
N VAL A 46 7.05 -16.41 5.01
CA VAL A 46 8.11 -15.64 5.69
C VAL A 46 7.71 -15.23 7.10
N SER A 47 6.56 -15.69 7.60
CA SER A 47 6.04 -15.37 8.93
C SER A 47 5.95 -13.87 9.20
N VAL A 48 5.58 -13.08 8.18
CA VAL A 48 5.43 -11.62 8.28
C VAL A 48 3.95 -11.24 8.15
N MET A 49 3.54 -10.17 8.82
CA MET A 49 2.29 -9.48 8.59
C MET A 49 2.57 -8.15 7.91
N ALA A 50 1.93 -7.90 6.77
CA ALA A 50 1.91 -6.58 6.15
C ALA A 50 0.69 -5.80 6.67
N ILE A 51 0.92 -4.59 7.15
CA ILE A 51 -0.10 -3.65 7.62
C ILE A 51 -0.08 -2.47 6.68
N LEU A 52 -1.13 -2.34 5.87
CA LEU A 52 -1.19 -1.35 4.81
C LEU A 52 -2.06 -0.16 5.25
N MET A 53 -1.49 1.04 5.17
CA MET A 53 -2.20 2.31 5.24
C MET A 53 -1.81 3.21 4.07
N GLU A 54 -2.58 4.28 3.87
CA GLU A 54 -2.42 5.22 2.75
C GLU A 54 -0.99 5.78 2.59
N ARG A 55 -0.30 6.07 3.70
CA ARG A 55 1.02 6.75 3.66
C ARG A 55 2.22 5.85 3.91
N GLU A 56 2.00 4.68 4.50
CA GLU A 56 3.06 3.75 4.89
C GLU A 56 2.53 2.32 4.92
N TRP A 57 3.39 1.38 4.55
CA TRP A 57 3.17 -0.05 4.72
C TRP A 57 4.21 -0.59 5.67
N VAL A 58 3.76 -1.30 6.71
CA VAL A 58 4.64 -1.86 7.73
C VAL A 58 4.65 -3.37 7.58
N PHE A 59 5.83 -3.95 7.50
CA PHE A 59 6.05 -5.39 7.50
C PHE A 59 6.61 -5.76 8.87
N CYS A 60 5.87 -6.56 9.63
CA CYS A 60 6.27 -6.96 10.97
C CYS A 60 6.32 -8.47 11.13
N ASP A 61 7.23 -8.94 11.97
CA ASP A 61 7.31 -10.36 12.29
C ASP A 61 6.05 -10.79 13.06
N TYR A 62 5.37 -11.82 12.55
CA TYR A 62 4.18 -12.39 13.14
C TYR A 62 4.49 -13.27 14.36
N ILE A 63 5.70 -13.84 14.45
CA ILE A 63 6.11 -14.76 15.52
C ILE A 63 6.77 -14.00 16.69
N GLY A 64 7.67 -13.07 16.41
CA GLY A 64 8.49 -12.36 17.40
C GLY A 64 7.87 -11.14 18.09
N GLY A 65 6.54 -11.06 18.20
CA GLY A 65 5.88 -9.99 18.96
C GLY A 65 5.57 -8.70 18.17
N ARG A 66 5.34 -8.80 16.85
CA ARG A 66 4.96 -7.68 15.97
C ARG A 66 6.02 -6.58 15.91
N ILE A 67 7.28 -6.97 15.76
CA ILE A 67 8.39 -6.04 15.58
C ILE A 67 8.52 -5.72 14.09
N ALA A 68 8.65 -4.43 13.76
CA ALA A 68 8.84 -3.98 12.39
C ALA A 68 10.15 -4.54 11.82
N VAL A 69 10.05 -5.21 10.68
CA VAL A 69 11.17 -5.69 9.88
C VAL A 69 11.53 -4.64 8.83
N SER A 70 10.51 -4.08 8.18
CA SER A 70 10.68 -2.96 7.26
C SER A 70 9.43 -2.07 7.23
N VAL A 71 9.62 -0.78 6.98
CA VAL A 71 8.55 0.16 6.67
C VAL A 71 8.80 0.77 5.30
N TRP A 72 7.79 0.71 4.42
CA TRP A 72 7.81 1.36 3.12
C TRP A 72 6.92 2.59 3.16
N HIS A 73 7.45 3.76 2.81
CA HIS A 73 6.76 5.03 2.97
C HIS A 73 7.25 6.07 1.95
N HIS A 74 6.67 7.28 1.98
CA HIS A 74 6.95 8.34 0.99
C HIS A 74 6.80 7.85 -0.47
N PHE A 75 5.69 7.19 -0.76
CA PHE A 75 5.36 6.72 -2.12
C PHE A 75 5.18 7.92 -3.07
N ALA A 76 6.06 8.06 -4.07
CA ALA A 76 6.00 9.14 -5.05
C ALA A 76 5.00 8.81 -6.16
N THR A 77 3.71 8.77 -5.83
CA THR A 77 2.64 8.40 -6.79
C THR A 77 2.48 9.38 -7.94
N GLN A 78 2.94 10.62 -7.78
CA GLN A 78 2.89 11.66 -8.81
C GLN A 78 4.08 11.61 -9.77
N SER A 79 5.09 10.78 -9.51
CA SER A 79 6.27 10.66 -10.36
C SER A 79 6.12 9.58 -11.45
N ARG A 80 4.94 8.99 -11.60
CA ARG A 80 4.64 8.00 -12.63
C ARG A 80 3.64 8.57 -13.64
N ASP A 81 3.87 8.28 -14.90
CA ASP A 81 3.03 8.72 -16.01
C ASP A 81 1.98 7.66 -16.38
N ASP A 82 2.19 6.39 -15.99
CA ASP A 82 1.31 5.26 -16.28
C ASP A 82 1.02 4.41 -15.03
N LEU A 83 -0.15 3.75 -15.00
CA LEU A 83 -0.51 2.75 -14.01
C LEU A 83 0.38 1.49 -14.04
N HIS A 84 1.09 1.24 -15.13
CA HIS A 84 2.04 0.13 -15.28
C HIS A 84 3.44 0.45 -14.75
N GLU A 85 3.71 1.70 -14.39
CA GLU A 85 4.99 2.11 -13.82
C GLU A 85 5.06 1.88 -12.31
N GLY A 86 6.23 1.45 -11.85
CA GLY A 86 6.52 1.29 -10.44
C GLY A 86 6.51 2.62 -9.69
N VAL A 87 6.28 2.56 -8.39
CA VAL A 87 6.26 3.73 -7.51
C VAL A 87 7.53 3.75 -6.68
N THR A 88 8.31 4.82 -6.80
CA THR A 88 9.48 5.01 -5.94
C THR A 88 9.05 5.30 -4.51
N CYS A 89 9.82 4.81 -3.54
CA CYS A 89 9.55 4.99 -2.12
C CYS A 89 10.84 4.99 -1.30
N GLN A 90 10.70 5.23 -0.01
CA GLN A 90 11.73 4.94 0.99
C GLN A 90 11.39 3.66 1.74
N MET A 91 12.42 2.88 2.02
CA MET A 91 12.35 1.63 2.77
C MET A 91 13.26 1.74 3.99
N ASP A 92 12.65 1.83 5.16
CA ASP A 92 13.35 1.73 6.45
C ASP A 92 13.50 0.26 6.82
N LEU A 93 14.69 -0.10 7.28
CA LEU A 93 15.07 -1.41 7.80
C LEU A 93 15.46 -1.28 9.27
N PHE A 94 15.07 -2.24 10.07
CA PHE A 94 15.29 -2.20 11.52
C PHE A 94 16.37 -3.17 12.00
N SER A 95 16.83 -4.08 11.12
CA SER A 95 17.97 -4.95 11.40
C SER A 95 18.58 -5.48 10.08
N PRO A 96 19.82 -6.00 10.12
CA PRO A 96 20.44 -6.68 8.98
C PRO A 96 19.62 -7.88 8.47
N GLU A 97 18.98 -8.64 9.36
CA GLU A 97 18.14 -9.79 9.02
C GLU A 97 16.91 -9.37 8.20
N GLY A 98 16.45 -8.12 8.37
CA GLY A 98 15.38 -7.55 7.55
C GLY A 98 15.71 -7.47 6.06
N GLU A 99 17.00 -7.43 5.70
CA GLU A 99 17.45 -7.43 4.30
C GLU A 99 17.20 -8.79 3.61
N GLU A 100 17.39 -9.90 4.34
CA GLU A 100 17.08 -11.25 3.85
C GLU A 100 15.58 -11.39 3.58
N ILE A 101 14.76 -10.90 4.52
CA ILE A 101 13.30 -10.92 4.41
C ILE A 101 12.87 -10.06 3.22
N LEU A 102 13.42 -8.85 3.07
CA LEU A 102 13.12 -7.96 1.94
C LEU A 102 13.37 -8.61 0.58
N ARG A 103 14.39 -9.46 0.43
CA ARG A 103 14.67 -10.11 -0.86
C ARG A 103 13.56 -11.06 -1.29
N ARG A 104 12.92 -11.73 -0.34
CA ARG A 104 11.81 -12.66 -0.57
C ARG A 104 10.45 -11.97 -0.60
N LEU A 105 10.37 -10.80 0.04
CA LEU A 105 9.13 -10.09 0.30
C LEU A 105 8.30 -9.78 -0.95
N PRO A 106 8.84 -9.32 -2.10
CA PRO A 106 8.02 -8.93 -3.25
C PRO A 106 7.16 -10.06 -3.81
N MET A 107 7.75 -11.26 -3.96
CA MET A 107 7.03 -12.42 -4.51
C MET A 107 5.95 -12.91 -3.54
N GLU A 108 6.31 -13.01 -2.26
CA GLU A 108 5.38 -13.44 -1.21
C GLU A 108 4.23 -12.46 -1.02
N PHE A 109 4.57 -11.16 -1.03
CA PHE A 109 3.60 -10.10 -0.90
C PHE A 109 2.65 -10.07 -2.10
N HIS A 110 3.14 -10.32 -3.32
CA HIS A 110 2.27 -10.46 -4.49
C HIS A 110 1.18 -11.50 -4.29
N GLN A 111 1.59 -12.70 -3.89
CA GLN A 111 0.68 -13.83 -3.75
C GLN A 111 -0.34 -13.56 -2.64
N ALA A 112 0.10 -12.95 -1.55
CA ALA A 112 -0.77 -12.55 -0.45
C ALA A 112 -1.79 -11.48 -0.88
N LEU A 113 -1.36 -10.46 -1.64
CA LEU A 113 -2.23 -9.43 -2.21
C LEU A 113 -3.27 -10.00 -3.16
N ASN A 114 -2.85 -10.86 -4.11
CA ASN A 114 -3.76 -11.55 -5.02
C ASN A 114 -4.86 -12.31 -4.27
N ASN A 115 -4.48 -13.05 -3.23
CA ASN A 115 -5.43 -13.80 -2.42
C ASN A 115 -6.36 -12.88 -1.61
N ALA A 116 -5.85 -11.78 -1.07
CA ALA A 116 -6.65 -10.81 -0.35
C ALA A 116 -7.66 -10.09 -1.26
N VAL A 117 -7.25 -9.70 -2.49
CA VAL A 117 -8.12 -9.07 -3.48
C VAL A 117 -9.26 -10.00 -3.89
N LYS A 118 -8.95 -11.27 -4.18
CA LYS A 118 -9.98 -12.28 -4.51
C LYS A 118 -11.01 -12.42 -3.40
N LYS A 119 -10.56 -12.59 -2.15
CA LYS A 119 -11.45 -12.68 -0.96
C LYS A 119 -12.28 -11.40 -0.76
N SER A 120 -11.69 -10.24 -0.99
CA SER A 120 -12.39 -8.95 -0.92
C SER A 120 -13.48 -8.84 -2.00
N ALA A 121 -13.21 -9.30 -3.22
CA ALA A 121 -14.19 -9.32 -4.30
C ALA A 121 -15.37 -10.25 -3.99
N GLU A 122 -15.13 -11.43 -3.42
CA GLU A 122 -16.18 -12.38 -3.01
C GLU A 122 -17.13 -11.79 -1.96
N LYS A 123 -16.61 -11.00 -1.02
CA LYS A 123 -17.40 -10.31 0.00
C LYS A 123 -18.24 -9.16 -0.56
N ARG A 124 -17.75 -8.51 -1.62
CA ARG A 124 -18.38 -7.35 -2.28
C ARG A 124 -19.52 -7.70 -3.24
N ARG A 125 -20.22 -8.83 -3.05
CA ARG A 125 -21.45 -9.19 -3.80
C ARG A 125 -22.65 -8.30 -3.43
N HIS A 126 -22.44 -7.00 -3.31
CA HIS A 126 -23.49 -6.01 -3.16
C HIS A 126 -23.77 -5.40 -4.55
N PRO A 127 -25.01 -5.01 -4.86
CA PRO A 127 -25.33 -4.45 -6.17
C PRO A 127 -24.46 -3.23 -6.46
N ALA A 128 -23.98 -3.11 -7.69
CA ALA A 128 -23.16 -1.99 -8.13
C ALA A 128 -23.89 -0.65 -7.83
N GLN A 129 -23.18 0.29 -7.21
CA GLN A 129 -23.70 1.63 -6.97
C GLN A 129 -23.28 2.55 -8.12
N VAL A 130 -24.25 3.22 -8.73
CA VAL A 130 -23.99 4.27 -9.72
C VAL A 130 -23.50 5.50 -8.98
N ILE A 131 -22.22 5.81 -9.13
CA ILE A 131 -21.67 7.09 -8.67
C ILE A 131 -21.88 8.08 -9.83
N ALA A 132 -22.72 9.08 -9.62
CA ALA A 132 -22.86 10.16 -10.58
C ALA A 132 -21.52 10.91 -10.66
N LEU A 133 -20.90 10.88 -11.84
CA LEU A 133 -19.75 11.73 -12.10
C LEU A 133 -20.30 13.12 -12.41
N ASP A 134 -20.28 14.02 -11.43
CA ASP A 134 -20.65 15.43 -11.63
C ASP A 134 -19.71 16.05 -12.66
N THR A 135 -20.14 16.03 -13.92
CA THR A 135 -19.41 16.53 -15.08
C THR A 135 -19.45 18.06 -15.18
N HIS A 136 -19.99 18.75 -14.17
CA HIS A 136 -20.34 20.17 -14.23
C HIS A 136 -19.28 21.16 -13.71
N LEU A 137 -18.05 20.75 -13.38
CA LEU A 137 -17.01 21.69 -12.90
C LEU A 137 -16.01 22.19 -13.96
N ARG A 138 -16.24 21.98 -15.27
CA ARG A 138 -15.40 22.54 -16.35
C ARG A 138 -16.16 23.15 -17.53
N ARG A 139 -17.31 23.78 -17.31
CA ARG A 139 -17.88 24.76 -18.25
C ARG A 139 -18.40 25.96 -17.48
N GLY A 140 -17.63 27.04 -17.45
CA GLY A 140 -18.12 28.30 -16.90
C GLY A 140 -17.07 29.33 -16.49
N ARG A 141 -16.06 29.61 -17.33
CA ARG A 141 -15.44 30.95 -17.33
C ARG A 141 -14.79 31.31 -18.66
N ASN A 142 -15.62 31.41 -19.70
CA ASN A 142 -15.66 32.56 -20.62
C ASN A 142 -16.83 32.33 -21.59
N PRO A 143 -17.65 33.37 -21.83
CA PRO A 143 -17.38 34.18 -23.01
C PRO A 143 -17.46 35.69 -22.76
N GLU A 144 -16.49 36.36 -23.36
CA GLU A 144 -16.52 37.63 -24.10
C GLU A 144 -17.70 38.61 -23.93
N ALA A 145 -17.29 39.89 -23.81
CA ALA A 145 -17.86 41.09 -24.43
C ALA A 145 -19.31 41.49 -24.11
N GLU A 146 -19.45 42.55 -23.30
CA GLU A 146 -20.51 43.55 -23.51
C GLU A 146 -19.93 44.97 -23.28
N HIS A 147 -19.89 45.71 -24.40
CA HIS A 147 -19.92 47.16 -24.63
C HIS A 147 -18.83 48.08 -24.06
#